data_AF-A0A098S2I4-F1
#
_entry.id   AF-A0A098S2I4-F1
#
_cell.length_a   1.000
_cell.length_b   1.000
_cell.length_c   1.000
_cell.angle_alpha   90.00
_cell.angle_beta   90.00
_cell.angle_gamma   90.00
#
_symmetry.space_group_name_H-M   'P 1'
#
loop_
_entity.id
_entity.type
_entity.pdbx_description
1 polymer ?
#
loop_
_entity_poly.entity_id
_entity_poly.type
_entity_poly.pdbx_seq_one_letter_code
_entity_poly.pdbx_strand_id
1 'polypeptide(L)'
;MSKSLYNPKDNTFDEGAASKLLQMNENTVEAVKLFMERNARFVTANQLRNVYARIRANEGKQDESQLAMLRVQLAFIRGKSDRRSKGFHALLKLLDEMVQEVTAQKAELKQLKQFFEAILAYHKYYENVKTR
;
A
#
# COMPACT_ATOMS: atom_id res chain seq x y z
N MET A 1 10.09 -22.19 -7.43
CA MET A 1 10.35 -20.74 -7.58
C MET A 1 9.13 -19.99 -7.07
N SER A 2 9.28 -19.23 -5.98
CA SER A 2 8.19 -18.38 -5.47
C SER A 2 7.83 -17.36 -6.56
N LYS A 3 6.60 -17.34 -7.04
CA LYS A 3 6.14 -16.30 -7.97
C LYS A 3 6.18 -14.96 -7.22
N SER A 4 6.85 -13.96 -7.78
CA SER A 4 6.89 -12.60 -7.24
C SER A 4 5.46 -12.07 -7.10
N LEU A 5 5.10 -11.53 -5.92
CA LEU A 5 3.77 -10.96 -5.66
C LEU A 5 3.47 -9.67 -6.46
N TYR A 6 4.52 -9.11 -7.06
CA TYR A 6 4.47 -7.90 -7.87
C TYR A 6 5.08 -8.18 -9.24
N ASN A 7 4.38 -7.75 -10.29
CA ASN A 7 4.83 -7.82 -11.68
C ASN A 7 5.33 -6.43 -12.15
N PRO A 8 6.66 -6.25 -12.30
CA PRO A 8 7.22 -4.98 -12.73
C PRO A 8 6.88 -4.59 -14.17
N LYS A 9 6.54 -5.54 -15.06
CA LYS A 9 6.22 -5.24 -16.46
C LYS A 9 4.96 -4.39 -16.56
N ASP A 10 3.93 -4.80 -15.83
CA ASP A 10 2.58 -4.21 -15.92
C ASP A 10 2.27 -3.27 -14.74
N ASN A 11 3.18 -3.15 -13.77
CA ASN A 11 3.02 -2.36 -12.55
C ASN A 11 1.80 -2.79 -11.72
N THR A 12 1.58 -4.09 -11.64
CA THR A 12 0.44 -4.70 -10.95
C THR A 12 0.91 -5.69 -9.90
N PHE A 13 0.08 -5.88 -8.88
CA PHE A 13 0.22 -7.00 -7.96
C PHE A 13 -0.60 -8.18 -8.48
N ASP A 14 -0.14 -9.39 -8.18
CA ASP A 14 -0.84 -10.61 -8.59
C ASP A 14 -2.23 -10.69 -7.95
N GLU A 15 -3.12 -11.45 -8.58
CA GLU A 15 -4.44 -11.74 -8.01
C GLU A 15 -4.28 -12.46 -6.65
N GLY A 16 -4.98 -11.96 -5.63
CA GLY A 16 -4.83 -12.44 -4.25
C GLY A 16 -3.51 -12.05 -3.58
N ALA A 17 -2.72 -11.14 -4.16
CA ALA A 17 -1.51 -10.63 -3.50
C ALA A 17 -1.84 -9.87 -2.20
N ALA A 18 -2.99 -9.19 -2.12
CA ALA A 18 -3.38 -8.40 -0.96
C ALA A 18 -3.33 -9.20 0.36
N SER A 19 -3.88 -10.42 0.38
CA SER A 19 -3.87 -11.28 1.57
C SER A 19 -2.46 -11.75 1.94
N LYS A 20 -1.62 -12.04 0.93
CA LYS A 20 -0.22 -12.45 1.13
C LYS A 20 0.65 -11.30 1.63
N LEU A 21 0.41 -10.07 1.14
CA LEU A 21 1.15 -8.86 1.50
C LEU A 21 0.84 -8.36 2.91
N LEU A 22 -0.29 -8.76 3.50
CA LEU A 22 -0.56 -8.54 4.93
C LEU A 22 0.42 -9.32 5.82
N GLN A 23 1.00 -10.41 5.32
CA GLN A 23 2.03 -11.16 6.03
C GLN A 23 3.40 -10.60 5.70
N MET A 24 4.02 -9.91 6.66
CA MET A 24 5.39 -9.42 6.50
C MET A 24 6.37 -10.59 6.49
N ASN A 25 6.84 -10.95 5.30
CA ASN A 25 7.85 -11.98 5.02
C ASN A 25 8.77 -11.51 3.88
N GLU A 26 9.78 -12.31 3.53
CA GLU A 26 10.76 -11.96 2.48
C GLU A 26 10.10 -11.68 1.11
N ASN A 27 9.05 -12.42 0.74
CA ASN A 27 8.34 -12.16 -0.53
C ASN A 27 7.63 -10.79 -0.52
N THR A 28 7.04 -10.43 0.62
CA THR A 28 6.39 -9.12 0.81
C THR A 28 7.41 -8.00 0.77
N VAL A 29 8.56 -8.16 1.44
CA VAL A 29 9.65 -7.19 1.41
C VAL A 29 10.16 -6.98 -0.01
N GLU A 30 10.42 -8.05 -0.75
CA GLU A 30 10.89 -7.95 -2.13
C GLU A 30 9.83 -7.31 -3.05
N ALA A 31 8.55 -7.64 -2.87
CA ALA A 31 7.47 -7.02 -3.63
C ALA A 31 7.37 -5.51 -3.37
N VAL A 32 7.44 -5.09 -2.10
CA VAL A 32 7.45 -3.66 -1.72
C VAL A 32 8.66 -2.94 -2.32
N LYS A 33 9.84 -3.56 -2.23
CA LYS A 33 11.09 -3.03 -2.77
C LYS A 33 10.98 -2.80 -4.27
N LEU A 34 10.60 -3.83 -5.04
CA LEU A 34 10.43 -3.73 -6.50
C LEU A 34 9.35 -2.70 -6.89
N PHE A 35 8.24 -2.66 -6.15
CA PHE A 35 7.19 -1.69 -6.39
C PHE A 35 7.69 -0.26 -6.15
N MET A 36 8.37 0.00 -5.04
CA MET A 36 8.91 1.32 -4.72
C MET A 36 10.05 1.73 -5.65
N GLU A 37 10.91 0.82 -6.07
CA GLU A 37 11.97 1.12 -7.03
C GLU A 37 11.42 1.73 -8.32
N ARG A 38 10.32 1.16 -8.82
CA ARG A 38 9.65 1.64 -10.04
C ARG A 38 8.83 2.91 -9.80
N ASN A 39 8.19 3.04 -8.64
CA ASN A 39 7.14 4.02 -8.41
C ASN A 39 7.50 5.20 -7.51
N ALA A 40 8.60 5.16 -6.75
CA ALA A 40 8.91 6.17 -5.73
C ALA A 40 8.90 7.61 -6.28
N ARG A 41 9.42 7.81 -7.50
CA ARG A 41 9.41 9.13 -8.18
C ARG A 41 8.02 9.69 -8.53
N PHE A 42 6.99 8.84 -8.53
CA PHE A 42 5.61 9.20 -8.87
C PHE A 42 4.70 9.32 -7.65
N VAL A 43 5.28 9.18 -6.45
CA VAL A 43 4.58 9.25 -5.18
C VAL A 43 5.33 10.22 -4.28
N THR A 44 4.63 11.24 -3.76
CA THR A 44 5.25 12.20 -2.85
C THR A 44 5.16 11.71 -1.41
N ALA A 45 6.13 12.10 -0.56
CA ALA A 45 6.07 11.80 0.87
C ALA A 45 4.79 12.34 1.54
N ASN A 46 4.27 13.49 1.08
CA ASN A 46 3.01 14.05 1.59
C ASN A 46 1.79 13.19 1.25
N GLN A 47 1.74 12.63 0.04
CA GLN A 47 0.70 11.66 -0.34
C GLN A 47 0.73 10.43 0.58
N LEU A 48 1.92 9.87 0.83
CA LEU A 48 2.07 8.72 1.72
C LEU A 48 1.68 9.03 3.16
N ARG A 49 2.15 10.15 3.73
CA ARG A 49 1.80 10.59 5.09
C ARG A 49 0.30 10.77 5.26
N ASN A 50 -0.35 11.38 4.27
CA ASN A 50 -1.78 11.62 4.27
C ASN A 50 -2.58 10.29 4.31
N VAL A 51 -2.15 9.28 3.55
CA VAL A 51 -2.79 7.95 3.58
C VAL A 51 -2.49 7.23 4.89
N TYR A 52 -1.24 7.21 5.34
CA TYR A 52 -0.84 6.56 6.59
C TYR A 52 -1.58 7.11 7.81
N ALA A 53 -1.81 8.43 7.87
CA ALA A 53 -2.57 9.06 8.94
C ALA A 53 -4.00 8.51 9.06
N ARG A 54 -4.65 8.22 7.92
CA ARG A 54 -6.00 7.61 7.91
C ARG A 54 -5.98 6.17 8.38
N ILE A 55 -4.99 5.38 7.97
CA ILE A 55 -4.82 3.99 8.44
C ILE A 55 -4.63 4.00 9.96
N ARG A 56 -3.73 4.86 10.46
CA ARG A 56 -3.45 5.02 11.90
C ARG A 56 -4.66 5.48 12.72
N ALA A 57 -5.52 6.34 12.18
CA ALA A 57 -6.72 6.80 12.87
C ALA A 57 -7.76 5.68 13.15
N ASN A 58 -7.61 4.54 12.47
CA ASN A 58 -8.44 3.34 12.66
C ASN A 58 -7.74 2.26 13.50
N GLU A 59 -6.51 2.50 13.99
CA GLU A 59 -5.78 1.53 14.81
C GLU A 59 -6.52 1.23 16.13
N GLY A 60 -6.54 -0.05 16.51
CA GLY A 60 -7.28 -0.52 17.69
C GLY A 60 -8.80 -0.60 17.50
N LYS A 61 -9.31 -0.25 16.31
CA LYS A 61 -10.73 -0.33 15.97
C LYS A 61 -10.95 -1.46 14.97
N GLN A 62 -11.76 -2.45 15.34
CA GLN A 62 -12.18 -3.57 14.47
C GLN A 62 -13.65 -3.45 14.06
N ASP A 63 -14.14 -2.21 13.94
CA ASP A 63 -15.50 -1.93 13.49
C ASP A 63 -15.55 -1.95 11.96
N GLU A 64 -16.37 -2.83 11.40
CA GLU A 64 -16.56 -2.98 9.95
C GLU A 64 -16.98 -1.66 9.28
N SER A 65 -17.78 -0.83 9.96
CA SER A 65 -18.21 0.48 9.46
C SER A 65 -17.04 1.42 9.24
N GLN A 66 -16.04 1.37 10.11
CA GLN A 66 -14.87 2.24 10.04
C GLN A 66 -13.87 1.78 8.97
N LEU A 67 -13.74 0.46 8.80
CA LEU A 67 -12.97 -0.10 7.68
C LEU A 67 -13.62 0.25 6.33
N ALA A 68 -14.95 0.18 6.24
CA ALA A 68 -15.68 0.65 5.07
C ALA A 68 -15.44 2.15 4.81
N MET A 69 -15.43 2.97 5.87
CA MET A 69 -15.11 4.40 5.75
C MET A 69 -13.68 4.65 5.27
N LEU A 70 -12.70 3.86 5.73
CA LEU A 70 -11.32 3.95 5.26
C LEU A 70 -11.24 3.73 3.73
N ARG A 71 -11.96 2.74 3.21
CA ARG A 71 -12.05 2.47 1.76
C ARG A 71 -12.62 3.67 0.98
N VAL A 72 -13.71 4.26 1.48
CA VAL A 72 -14.30 5.49 0.88
C VAL A 72 -13.28 6.63 0.85
N GLN A 73 -12.53 6.82 1.94
CA GLN A 73 -11.48 7.84 2.00
C GLN A 73 -10.35 7.57 0.99
N LEU A 74 -9.92 6.32 0.83
CA LEU A 74 -8.91 5.93 -0.17
C LEU A 74 -9.40 6.22 -1.59
N ALA A 75 -10.66 5.88 -1.90
CA ALA A 75 -11.28 6.17 -3.19
C ALA A 75 -11.34 7.67 -3.47
N PHE A 76 -11.71 8.48 -2.47
CA PHE A 76 -11.71 9.93 -2.58
C PHE A 76 -10.31 10.51 -2.85
N ILE A 77 -9.29 10.06 -2.11
CA ILE A 77 -7.90 10.48 -2.33
C ILE A 77 -7.46 10.14 -3.75
N ARG A 78 -7.80 8.93 -4.23
CA ARG A 78 -7.51 8.49 -5.59
C ARG A 78 -8.14 9.42 -6.61
N GLY A 79 -9.44 9.68 -6.49
CA GLY A 79 -10.18 10.56 -7.41
C GLY A 79 -9.67 12.00 -7.44
N LYS A 80 -9.15 12.52 -6.32
CA LYS A 80 -8.58 13.87 -6.22
C LYS A 80 -7.13 13.98 -6.73
N SER A 81 -6.39 12.88 -6.76
CA SER A 81 -4.96 12.90 -7.12
C SER A 81 -4.72 13.07 -8.63
N ASP A 82 -3.55 13.62 -9.00
CA ASP A 82 -3.15 13.80 -10.41
C ASP A 82 -3.19 12.45 -11.15
N ARG A 83 -3.81 12.41 -12.33
CA ARG A 83 -3.90 11.23 -13.19
C ARG A 83 -2.52 10.67 -13.58
N ARG A 84 -1.48 11.51 -13.55
CA ARG A 84 -0.08 11.14 -13.84
C ARG A 84 0.60 10.37 -12.69
N SER A 85 0.04 10.39 -11.47
CA SER A 85 0.58 9.68 -10.31
C SER A 85 0.28 8.17 -10.35
N LYS A 86 0.61 7.49 -11.46
CA LYS A 86 0.25 6.07 -11.72
C LYS A 86 0.66 5.13 -10.57
N GLY A 87 1.84 5.34 -9.99
CA GLY A 87 2.29 4.57 -8.82
C GLY A 87 1.45 4.78 -7.58
N PHE A 88 0.99 6.01 -7.34
CA PHE A 88 0.10 6.31 -6.22
C PHE A 88 -1.28 5.69 -6.41
N HIS A 89 -1.82 5.72 -7.63
CA HIS A 89 -3.08 5.05 -7.97
C HIS A 89 -3.00 3.54 -7.76
N ALA A 90 -1.88 2.91 -8.16
CA ALA A 90 -1.64 1.49 -7.94
C ALA A 90 -1.57 1.15 -6.44
N LEU A 91 -0.86 1.98 -5.65
CA LEU A 91 -0.81 1.83 -4.19
C LEU A 91 -2.19 1.94 -3.55
N LEU A 92 -2.98 2.96 -3.91
CA LEU A 92 -4.33 3.15 -3.34
C LEU A 92 -5.27 2.00 -3.69
N LYS A 93 -5.19 1.45 -4.90
CA LYS A 93 -5.95 0.26 -5.30
C LYS A 93 -5.57 -0.95 -4.44
N LEU A 94 -4.28 -1.21 -4.29
CA LEU A 94 -3.79 -2.30 -3.45
C LEU A 94 -4.23 -2.13 -1.99
N LEU A 95 -4.16 -0.92 -1.44
CA LEU A 95 -4.58 -0.66 -0.06
C LEU A 95 -6.08 -0.88 0.14
N ASP A 96 -6.92 -0.54 -0.84
CA ASP A 96 -8.35 -0.86 -0.78
C ASP A 96 -8.59 -2.37 -0.71
N GLU A 97 -7.88 -3.15 -1.55
CA GLU A 97 -7.94 -4.61 -1.56
C GLU A 97 -7.44 -5.18 -0.22
N MET A 98 -6.35 -4.66 0.34
CA MET A 98 -5.84 -5.10 1.64
C MET A 98 -6.79 -4.75 2.80
N VAL A 99 -7.47 -3.60 2.76
CA VAL A 99 -8.49 -3.28 3.76
C VAL A 99 -9.66 -4.25 3.67
N GLN A 100 -10.09 -4.61 2.45
CA GLN A 100 -11.13 -5.62 2.26
C GLN A 100 -10.72 -6.99 2.81
N GLU A 101 -9.47 -7.41 2.62
CA GLU A 101 -8.94 -8.64 3.22
C GLU A 101 -8.89 -8.58 4.74
N VAL A 102 -8.49 -7.44 5.32
CA VAL A 102 -8.50 -7.23 6.78
C VAL A 102 -9.92 -7.39 7.33
N THR A 103 -10.92 -6.80 6.68
CA THR A 103 -12.33 -6.97 7.06
C THR A 103 -12.79 -8.42 6.94
N ALA A 104 -12.54 -9.07 5.80
CA ALA A 104 -13.01 -10.42 5.52
C ALA A 104 -12.40 -11.48 6.47
N GLN A 105 -11.12 -11.32 6.81
CA GLN A 105 -10.39 -12.25 7.67
C GLN A 105 -10.49 -11.90 9.15
N LYS A 106 -11.19 -10.81 9.51
CA LYS A 106 -11.17 -10.21 10.86
C LYS A 106 -9.73 -10.02 11.38
N ALA A 107 -8.81 -9.71 10.47
CA ALA A 107 -7.40 -9.55 10.78
C ALA A 107 -7.15 -8.22 11.52
N GLU A 108 -5.97 -8.09 12.10
CA GLU A 108 -5.56 -6.84 12.72
C GLU A 108 -5.08 -5.83 11.66
N LEU A 109 -5.55 -4.58 11.79
CA LEU A 109 -5.01 -3.42 11.04
C LEU A 109 -3.50 -3.24 11.19
N LYS A 110 -2.90 -3.85 12.22
CA LYS A 110 -1.46 -3.88 12.45
C LYS A 110 -0.68 -4.40 11.24
N GLN A 111 -1.20 -5.42 10.54
CA GLN A 111 -0.55 -5.98 9.36
C GLN A 111 -0.50 -4.99 8.20
N LEU A 112 -1.63 -4.33 7.92
CA LEU A 112 -1.71 -3.25 6.92
C LEU A 112 -0.76 -2.10 7.25
N LYS A 113 -0.64 -1.75 8.54
CA LYS A 113 0.28 -0.71 9.02
C LYS A 113 1.74 -1.09 8.78
N GLN A 114 2.14 -2.31 9.12
CA GLN A 114 3.51 -2.80 8.89
C GLN A 114 3.88 -2.80 7.40
N PHE A 115 2.95 -3.23 6.55
CA PHE A 115 3.11 -3.11 5.10
C PHE A 115 3.32 -1.65 4.67
N PHE A 116 2.49 -0.72 5.18
CA PHE A 116 2.62 0.69 4.82
C PHE A 116 3.92 1.32 5.35
N GLU A 117 4.41 0.88 6.51
CA GLU A 117 5.71 1.28 7.04
C GLU A 117 6.86 0.84 6.13
N ALA A 118 6.78 -0.37 5.55
CA ALA A 118 7.73 -0.82 4.54
C ALA A 118 7.67 0.05 3.27
N ILE A 119 6.47 0.43 2.81
CA ILE A 119 6.27 1.37 1.70
C ILE A 119 6.96 2.71 1.99
N LEU A 120 6.78 3.28 3.18
CA LEU A 120 7.43 4.52 3.60
C LEU A 120 8.95 4.39 3.63
N ALA A 121 9.47 3.28 4.17
CA ALA A 121 10.90 3.04 4.28
C ALA A 121 11.56 2.95 2.89
N TYR A 122 10.99 2.14 1.99
CA TYR A 122 11.52 1.98 0.63
C TYR A 122 11.28 3.21 -0.24
N HIS A 123 10.17 3.92 -0.05
CA HIS A 123 9.97 5.23 -0.69
C HIS A 123 11.13 6.17 -0.35
N LYS A 124 11.43 6.34 0.95
CA LYS A 124 12.55 7.17 1.42
C LYS A 124 13.90 6.67 0.90
N TYR A 125 14.12 5.36 0.87
CA TYR A 125 15.36 4.77 0.34
C TYR A 125 15.56 5.17 -1.13
N TYR A 126 14.57 4.91 -1.99
CA TYR A 126 14.69 5.18 -3.43
C TYR A 126 14.62 6.66 -3.79
N GLU A 127 13.96 7.49 -2.99
CA GLU A 127 13.99 8.95 -3.13
C GLU A 127 15.40 9.50 -2.90
N ASN A 128 16.12 9.02 -1.87
CA ASN A 128 17.47 9.50 -1.52
C ASN A 128 18.59 8.85 -2.35
N VAL A 129 18.43 7.60 -2.79
CA VAL A 129 19.45 6.89 -3.57
C VAL A 129 19.44 7.33 -5.03
N LYS A 130 18.28 7.64 -5.63
CA LYS A 130 18.19 8.08 -7.04
C LYS A 130 18.45 9.58 -7.26
N THR A 131 18.61 10.35 -6.17
CA THR A 131 18.97 11.77 -6.21
C THR A 131 20.48 12.01 -6.00
N ARG A 132 21.27 10.96 -5.83
CA ARG A 132 22.75 10.97 -5.87
C ARG A 132 23.23 10.29 -7.15
#